data_AF-A0A1V4KL04-F1
#
_entry.id   AF-A0A1V4KL04-F1
#
_cell.length_a   1.000
_cell.length_b   1.000
_cell.length_c   1.000
_cell.angle_alpha   90.00
_cell.angle_beta   90.00
_cell.angle_gamma   90.00
#
_symmetry.space_group_name_H-M   'P 1'
#
loop_
_entity.id
_entity.type
_entity.pdbx_description
1 polymer ?
#
loop_
_entity_poly.entity_id
_entity_poly.type
_entity_poly.pdbx_seq_one_letter_code
_entity_poly.pdbx_strand_id
1 'polypeptide(L)'
;MAAPVGPVKFWKPGTEGPGASVSEERQSPAESSGVTVIYNPYASLSIEQQRQKLPVFKLRNHILYLVENYQTLVIVGETGCGKSTQIPQYLAEAGWTAEGRVVGVTQPRRVAAVSVAGRVADERGAVLGHEVGYCIRFDDCTDPQATRIKVKHEQRVVILKGFTETPQVLLQN
;
A
#
# COMPACT_ATOMS: atom_id res chain seq x y z
N MET A 1 14.82 16.01 -42.59
CA MET A 1 13.68 16.96 -42.63
C MET A 1 12.87 16.75 -41.37
N ALA A 2 13.01 17.63 -40.37
CA ALA A 2 12.32 17.53 -39.08
C ALA A 2 11.06 18.41 -39.11
N ALA A 3 9.92 17.86 -38.72
CA ALA A 3 8.66 18.60 -38.62
C ALA A 3 8.67 19.52 -37.38
N PRO A 4 8.09 20.74 -37.44
CA PRO A 4 8.07 21.64 -36.30
C PRO A 4 7.05 21.14 -35.27
N VAL A 5 7.50 20.93 -34.04
CA VAL A 5 6.63 20.62 -32.89
C VAL A 5 6.07 21.95 -32.38
N GLY A 6 4.82 22.25 -32.75
CA GLY A 6 4.08 23.39 -32.23
C GLY A 6 3.84 23.27 -30.71
N PRO A 7 3.51 24.37 -30.02
CA PRO A 7 3.37 24.36 -28.57
C PRO A 7 2.22 23.45 -28.15
N VAL A 8 2.49 22.52 -27.22
CA VAL A 8 1.48 21.66 -26.61
C VAL A 8 0.48 22.51 -25.83
N LYS A 9 -0.74 22.61 -26.35
CA LYS A 9 -1.83 23.40 -25.79
C LYS A 9 -2.38 22.68 -24.55
N PHE A 10 -2.17 23.27 -23.38
CA PHE A 10 -2.73 22.79 -22.11
C PHE A 10 -4.26 22.89 -22.14
N TRP A 11 -4.95 21.75 -22.00
CA TRP A 11 -6.42 21.68 -21.92
C TRP A 11 -6.90 22.11 -20.52
N LYS A 12 -7.85 23.04 -20.47
CA LYS A 12 -8.51 23.43 -19.22
C LYS A 12 -9.77 22.56 -18.98
N PRO A 13 -10.12 22.25 -17.72
CA PRO A 13 -11.34 21.51 -17.40
C PRO A 13 -12.57 22.20 -18.01
N GLY A 14 -13.38 21.45 -18.76
CA GLY A 14 -14.59 21.96 -19.43
C GLY A 14 -14.46 22.27 -20.93
N THR A 15 -13.34 21.90 -21.58
CA THR A 15 -13.24 21.96 -23.05
C THR A 15 -13.36 20.57 -23.65
N GLU A 16 -14.21 20.42 -24.67
CA GLU A 16 -14.41 19.16 -25.39
C GLU A 16 -13.15 18.81 -26.17
N GLY A 17 -12.56 17.65 -25.87
CA GLY A 17 -11.45 17.09 -26.62
C GLY A 17 -11.93 16.55 -27.98
N PRO A 18 -11.05 16.44 -28.98
CA PRO A 18 -11.41 15.85 -30.26
C PRO A 18 -11.66 14.36 -30.06
N GLY A 19 -12.93 13.94 -30.09
CA GLY A 19 -13.31 12.52 -30.18
C GLY A 19 -14.39 12.00 -29.21
N ALA A 20 -15.13 12.82 -28.47
CA ALA A 20 -16.17 12.32 -27.57
C ALA A 20 -17.59 12.62 -28.10
N SER A 21 -18.12 11.74 -28.95
CA SER A 21 -19.57 11.55 -29.08
C SER A 21 -19.94 10.32 -28.25
N VAL A 22 -20.52 10.52 -27.07
CA VAL A 22 -21.11 9.42 -26.28
C VAL A 22 -22.51 9.86 -25.83
N SER A 23 -23.50 9.19 -26.39
CA SER A 23 -24.92 9.28 -26.02
C SER A 23 -25.16 8.68 -24.64
N GLU A 24 -25.88 9.42 -23.78
CA GLU A 24 -26.30 8.99 -22.44
C GLU A 24 -27.45 7.97 -22.51
N GLU A 25 -27.16 6.71 -22.20
CA GLU A 25 -28.16 5.75 -21.72
C GLU A 25 -27.81 5.32 -20.28
N ARG A 26 -28.73 5.63 -19.36
CA ARG A 26 -28.70 5.28 -17.94
C ARG A 26 -28.84 3.77 -17.74
N GLN A 27 -27.90 3.13 -17.02
CA GLN A 27 -28.18 1.89 -16.28
C GLN A 27 -27.17 1.59 -15.14
N SER A 28 -27.73 1.45 -13.93
CA SER A 28 -27.28 0.79 -12.67
C SER A 28 -25.98 1.21 -11.94
N PRO A 29 -25.98 1.27 -10.59
CA PRO A 29 -24.84 1.72 -9.80
C PRO A 29 -23.88 0.55 -9.50
N ALA A 30 -22.83 0.41 -10.32
CA ALA A 30 -21.60 -0.25 -9.90
C ALA A 30 -20.56 0.85 -9.68
N GLU A 31 -20.11 1.02 -8.43
CA GLU A 31 -19.21 2.09 -8.02
C GLU A 31 -17.97 2.13 -8.92
N SER A 32 -17.83 3.23 -9.65
CA SER A 32 -16.68 3.50 -10.48
C SER A 32 -15.46 3.63 -9.57
N SER A 33 -14.62 2.61 -9.57
CA SER A 33 -13.22 2.71 -9.16
C SER A 33 -12.54 3.73 -10.07
N GLY A 34 -12.64 5.02 -9.70
CA GLY A 34 -11.91 6.08 -10.36
C GLY A 34 -10.44 5.71 -10.37
N VAL A 35 -9.87 5.56 -11.55
CA VAL A 35 -8.47 5.20 -11.73
C VAL A 35 -7.64 6.24 -11.00
N THR A 36 -7.16 5.89 -9.81
CA THR A 36 -6.17 6.70 -9.11
C THR A 36 -4.90 6.58 -9.93
N VAL A 37 -4.48 7.65 -10.60
CA VAL A 37 -3.22 7.67 -11.33
C VAL A 37 -2.09 7.65 -10.30
N ILE A 38 -1.59 6.45 -9.98
CA ILE A 38 -0.45 6.25 -9.09
C ILE A 38 0.82 6.48 -9.92
N TYR A 39 1.57 7.54 -9.62
CA TYR A 39 2.88 7.76 -10.24
C TYR A 39 3.87 6.68 -9.78
N ASN A 40 4.19 5.76 -10.69
CA ASN A 40 5.22 4.74 -10.50
C ASN A 40 6.30 4.91 -11.59
N PRO A 41 7.46 5.52 -11.30
CA PRO A 41 8.52 5.74 -12.29
C PRO A 41 9.14 4.42 -12.79
N TYR A 42 8.81 3.29 -12.17
CA TYR A 42 9.30 1.97 -12.52
C TYR A 42 8.22 1.06 -13.12
N ALA A 43 7.10 1.62 -13.61
CA ALA A 43 5.96 0.85 -14.13
C ALA A 43 6.31 -0.10 -15.29
N SER A 44 7.38 0.16 -16.04
CA SER A 44 7.85 -0.71 -17.14
C SER A 44 8.65 -1.93 -16.68
N LEU A 45 9.02 -2.00 -15.40
CA LEU A 45 9.78 -3.12 -14.82
C LEU A 45 8.84 -4.15 -14.19
N SER A 46 9.32 -5.40 -14.07
CA SER A 46 8.59 -6.40 -13.29
C SER A 46 8.46 -5.96 -11.84
N ILE A 47 7.40 -6.41 -11.16
CA ILE A 47 7.13 -6.09 -9.75
C ILE A 47 8.35 -6.40 -8.87
N GLU A 48 9.03 -7.51 -9.10
CA GLU A 48 10.23 -7.89 -8.36
C GLU A 48 11.39 -6.90 -8.56
N GLN A 49 11.64 -6.49 -9.81
CA GLN A 49 12.65 -5.48 -10.12
C GLN A 49 12.32 -4.11 -9.50
N GLN A 50 11.03 -3.75 -9.46
CA GLN A 50 10.58 -2.53 -8.77
C GLN A 50 10.93 -2.59 -7.28
N ARG A 51 10.69 -3.72 -6.61
CA ARG A 51 11.00 -3.92 -5.18
C ARG A 51 12.50 -3.80 -4.91
N GLN A 52 13.35 -4.39 -5.75
CA GLN A 52 14.81 -4.33 -5.60
C GLN A 52 15.40 -2.93 -5.73
N LYS A 53 14.72 -2.02 -6.46
CA LYS A 53 15.15 -0.62 -6.61
C LYS A 53 14.81 0.26 -5.41
N LEU A 54 13.95 -0.19 -4.49
CA LEU A 54 13.59 0.59 -3.33
C LEU A 54 14.78 0.68 -2.35
N PRO A 55 15.09 1.87 -1.79
CA PRO A 55 16.20 2.04 -0.84
C PRO A 55 16.15 1.06 0.34
N VAL A 56 14.95 0.73 0.83
CA VAL A 56 14.76 -0.20 1.96
C VAL A 56 15.24 -1.62 1.66
N PHE A 57 15.30 -2.02 0.38
CA PHE A 57 15.70 -3.38 -0.02
C PHE A 57 17.12 -3.71 0.45
N LYS A 58 18.05 -2.75 0.33
CA LYS A 58 19.46 -2.91 0.75
C LYS A 58 19.60 -3.10 2.26
N LEU A 59 18.61 -2.63 3.03
CA LEU A 59 18.60 -2.67 4.50
C LEU A 59 17.78 -3.84 5.06
N ARG A 60 17.22 -4.70 4.22
CA ARG A 60 16.33 -5.82 4.62
C ARG A 60 16.91 -6.63 5.78
N ASN A 61 18.11 -7.17 5.64
CA ASN A 61 18.71 -8.04 6.65
C ASN A 61 19.02 -7.28 7.95
N HIS A 62 19.44 -6.03 7.84
CA HIS A 62 19.71 -5.19 9.01
C HIS A 62 18.43 -4.88 9.79
N ILE A 63 17.33 -4.59 9.08
CA ILE A 63 16.01 -4.38 9.70
C ILE A 63 15.56 -5.64 10.44
N LEU A 64 15.66 -6.82 9.81
CA LEU A 64 15.27 -8.09 10.45
C LEU A 64 16.08 -8.37 11.71
N TYR A 65 17.40 -8.20 11.65
CA TYR A 65 18.28 -8.31 12.81
C TYR A 65 17.85 -7.36 13.94
N LEU A 66 17.60 -6.08 13.63
CA LEU A 66 17.20 -5.11 14.64
C LEU A 66 15.82 -5.42 15.24
N VAL A 67 14.86 -5.93 14.45
CA VAL A 67 13.54 -6.31 14.95
C VAL A 67 13.61 -7.54 15.86
N GLU A 68 14.54 -8.47 15.62
CA GLU A 68 14.77 -9.61 16.52
C GLU A 68 15.41 -9.21 17.85
N ASN A 69 16.30 -8.20 17.83
CA ASN A 69 17.07 -7.81 19.02
C ASN A 69 16.38 -6.72 19.86
N TYR A 70 15.49 -5.93 19.28
CA TYR A 70 14.87 -4.79 19.94
C TYR A 70 13.35 -4.88 19.88
N GLN A 71 12.71 -4.77 21.04
CA GLN A 71 11.25 -4.73 21.14
C GLN A 71 10.64 -3.50 20.41
N THR A 72 11.39 -2.42 20.26
CA THR A 72 10.96 -1.19 19.59
C THR A 72 12.06 -0.70 18.65
N LEU A 73 11.71 -0.51 17.38
CA LEU A 73 12.61 0.01 16.36
C LEU A 73 11.98 1.23 15.66
N VAL A 74 12.73 2.32 15.59
CA VAL A 74 12.34 3.53 14.85
C VAL A 74 13.08 3.55 13.52
N ILE A 75 12.33 3.47 12.42
CA ILE A 75 12.89 3.51 11.07
C ILE A 75 12.54 4.84 10.42
N VAL A 76 13.57 5.64 10.15
CA VAL A 76 13.44 6.92 9.46
C VAL A 76 13.85 6.75 8.00
N GLY A 77 13.07 7.33 7.09
CA GLY A 77 13.41 7.37 5.68
C GLY A 77 12.41 8.21 4.90
N GLU A 78 12.80 8.68 3.73
CA GLU A 78 11.97 9.56 2.88
C GLU A 78 10.70 8.86 2.37
N THR A 79 9.70 9.64 1.95
CA THR A 79 8.51 9.10 1.28
C THR A 79 8.91 8.38 -0.01
N GLY A 80 8.28 7.24 -0.30
CA GLY A 80 8.61 6.44 -1.49
C GLY A 80 9.81 5.49 -1.32
N CYS A 81 10.48 5.45 -0.16
CA CYS A 81 11.58 4.52 0.05
C CYS A 81 11.16 3.05 0.28
N GLY A 82 9.85 2.77 0.35
CA GLY A 82 9.30 1.42 0.47
C GLY A 82 8.92 0.96 1.88
N LYS A 83 8.92 1.84 2.90
CA LYS A 83 8.63 1.44 4.30
C LYS A 83 7.31 0.69 4.47
N SER A 84 6.20 1.33 4.10
CA SER A 84 4.85 0.80 4.33
C SER A 84 4.52 -0.42 3.47
N THR A 85 5.23 -0.64 2.38
CA THR A 85 4.99 -1.77 1.47
C THR A 85 5.94 -2.93 1.75
N GLN A 86 7.24 -2.70 1.93
CA GLN A 86 8.23 -3.76 2.00
C GLN A 86 8.48 -4.31 3.41
N ILE A 87 8.56 -3.46 4.44
CA ILE A 87 8.89 -3.91 5.80
C ILE A 87 7.91 -4.97 6.31
N PRO A 88 6.58 -4.80 6.17
CA PRO A 88 5.62 -5.82 6.61
C PRO A 88 5.83 -7.16 5.90
N GLN A 89 6.22 -7.11 4.62
CA GLN A 89 6.50 -8.30 3.85
C GLN A 89 7.75 -9.03 4.35
N TYR A 90 8.81 -8.29 4.67
CA TYR A 90 10.03 -8.88 5.22
C TYR A 90 9.76 -9.57 6.56
N LEU A 91 8.96 -8.95 7.43
CA LEU A 91 8.55 -9.56 8.70
C LEU A 91 7.75 -10.85 8.47
N ALA A 92 6.76 -10.81 7.57
CA ALA A 92 5.98 -11.99 7.25
C ALA A 92 6.83 -13.12 6.63
N GLU A 93 7.77 -12.79 5.75
CA GLU A 93 8.74 -13.72 5.15
C GLU A 93 9.73 -14.29 6.19
N ALA A 94 10.08 -13.51 7.21
CA ALA A 94 10.94 -13.93 8.32
C ALA A 94 10.19 -14.74 9.41
N GLY A 95 8.93 -15.10 9.20
CA GLY A 95 8.18 -15.94 10.12
C GLY A 95 7.48 -15.21 11.27
N TRP A 96 7.45 -13.88 11.27
CA TRP A 96 6.73 -13.09 12.30
C TRP A 96 5.20 -13.25 12.25
N THR A 97 4.70 -13.89 11.19
CA THR A 97 3.28 -14.25 10.99
C THR A 97 3.01 -15.74 11.16
N ALA A 98 3.98 -16.48 11.73
CA ALA A 98 3.78 -17.86 12.14
C ALA A 98 2.81 -17.95 13.33
N GLU A 99 2.22 -19.14 13.53
CA GLU A 99 1.34 -19.43 14.68
C GLU A 99 0.10 -18.51 14.76
N GLY A 100 -0.43 -18.09 13.60
CA GLY A 100 -1.61 -17.22 13.53
C GLY A 100 -1.36 -15.76 13.89
N ARG A 101 -0.11 -15.34 14.05
CA ARG A 101 0.23 -13.92 14.29
C ARG A 101 0.04 -13.08 13.04
N VAL A 102 -0.34 -11.82 13.23
CA VAL A 102 -0.59 -10.86 12.14
C VAL A 102 0.31 -9.64 12.29
N VAL A 103 0.91 -9.21 11.18
CA VAL A 103 1.64 -7.94 11.10
C VAL A 103 0.64 -6.82 10.82
N GLY A 104 0.50 -5.92 11.79
CA GLY A 104 -0.33 -4.72 11.66
C GLY A 104 0.46 -3.55 11.07
N VAL A 105 -0.11 -2.88 10.07
CA VAL A 105 0.43 -1.64 9.49
C VAL A 105 -0.61 -0.56 9.66
N THR A 106 -0.30 0.57 10.29
CA THR A 106 -1.26 1.69 10.33
C THR A 106 -0.94 2.75 9.31
N GLN A 107 -2.01 3.35 8.79
CA GLN A 107 -1.95 4.52 7.93
C GLN A 107 -2.87 5.60 8.49
N PRO A 108 -2.43 6.87 8.55
CA PRO A 108 -3.25 7.97 9.05
C PRO A 108 -4.35 8.40 8.06
N ARG A 109 -4.35 7.87 6.83
CA ARG A 109 -5.32 8.19 5.78
C ARG A 109 -5.99 6.92 5.26
N ARG A 110 -7.33 6.93 5.20
CA ARG A 110 -8.14 5.78 4.75
C ARG A 110 -7.71 5.31 3.35
N VAL A 111 -7.58 6.25 2.41
CA VAL A 111 -7.17 5.97 1.03
C VAL A 111 -5.77 5.35 0.97
N ALA A 112 -4.86 5.76 1.85
CA ALA A 112 -3.53 5.16 1.92
C ALA A 112 -3.57 3.73 2.46
N ALA A 113 -4.43 3.42 3.43
CA ALA A 113 -4.58 2.06 3.95
C ALA A 113 -5.01 1.08 2.85
N VAL A 114 -6.07 1.44 2.11
CA VAL A 114 -6.60 0.63 1.00
C VAL A 114 -5.56 0.49 -0.12
N SER A 115 -4.93 1.60 -0.53
CA SER A 115 -3.93 1.59 -1.60
C SER A 115 -2.68 0.78 -1.25
N VAL A 116 -2.19 0.88 -0.01
CA VAL A 116 -1.05 0.09 0.46
C VAL A 116 -1.40 -1.40 0.51
N ALA A 117 -2.56 -1.77 1.04
CA ALA A 117 -2.98 -3.17 1.09
C ALA A 117 -3.11 -3.79 -0.31
N GLY A 118 -3.77 -3.08 -1.24
CA GLY A 118 -3.87 -3.51 -2.64
C GLY A 118 -2.49 -3.66 -3.28
N ARG A 119 -1.60 -2.68 -3.10
CA ARG A 119 -0.24 -2.74 -3.63
C ARG A 119 0.57 -3.92 -3.07
N VAL A 120 0.46 -4.20 -1.77
CA VAL A 120 1.16 -5.32 -1.14
C VAL A 120 0.59 -6.67 -1.57
N ALA A 121 -0.73 -6.76 -1.80
CA ALA A 121 -1.37 -7.95 -2.36
C ALA A 121 -0.85 -8.23 -3.79
N ASP A 122 -0.82 -7.20 -4.65
CA ASP A 122 -0.25 -7.30 -6.01
C ASP A 122 1.21 -7.73 -5.98
N GLU A 123 2.01 -7.16 -5.07
CA GLU A 123 3.43 -7.49 -4.93
C GLU A 123 3.70 -8.94 -4.47
N ARG A 124 2.74 -9.55 -3.77
CA ARG A 124 2.77 -10.95 -3.35
C ARG A 124 2.10 -11.91 -4.32
N GLY A 125 1.40 -11.39 -5.33
CA GLY A 125 0.50 -12.21 -6.17
C GLY A 125 -0.64 -12.83 -5.37
N ALA A 126 -1.05 -12.19 -4.26
CA ALA A 126 -2.12 -12.66 -3.39
C ALA A 126 -3.42 -11.92 -3.70
N VAL A 127 -4.55 -12.58 -3.44
CA VAL A 127 -5.86 -11.93 -3.52
C VAL A 127 -6.03 -11.03 -2.30
N LEU A 128 -6.39 -9.76 -2.53
CA LEU A 128 -6.70 -8.80 -1.47
C LEU A 128 -7.87 -9.32 -0.63
N GLY A 129 -7.71 -9.30 0.68
CA GLY A 129 -8.64 -9.87 1.65
C GLY A 129 -8.28 -11.29 2.11
N HIS A 130 -7.37 -11.99 1.43
CA HIS A 130 -6.87 -13.30 1.87
C HIS A 130 -5.60 -13.15 2.70
N GLU A 131 -4.40 -13.28 2.11
CA GLU A 131 -3.12 -13.19 2.84
C GLU A 131 -2.80 -11.75 3.29
N VAL A 132 -3.24 -10.78 2.50
CA VAL A 132 -3.05 -9.34 2.75
C VAL A 132 -4.42 -8.69 2.73
N GLY A 133 -4.73 -7.84 3.71
CA GLY A 133 -6.02 -7.17 3.76
C GLY A 133 -5.97 -5.84 4.50
N TYR A 134 -7.10 -5.16 4.55
CA TYR A 134 -7.24 -3.88 5.25
C TYR A 134 -8.49 -3.85 6.13
N CYS A 135 -8.44 -3.03 7.18
CA CYS A 135 -9.58 -2.74 8.02
C CYS A 135 -9.65 -1.24 8.27
N ILE A 136 -10.71 -0.64 7.74
CA ILE A 136 -11.02 0.78 7.90
C ILE A 136 -12.43 0.91 8.46
N ARG A 137 -12.80 2.12 8.89
CA ARG A 137 -14.12 2.34 9.49
C ARG A 137 -15.21 1.98 8.47
N PHE A 138 -16.10 1.08 8.87
CA PHE A 138 -17.24 0.58 8.09
C PHE A 138 -16.88 -0.32 6.89
N ASP A 139 -15.62 -0.78 6.80
CA ASP A 139 -15.17 -1.61 5.69
C ASP A 139 -13.96 -2.46 6.13
N ASP A 140 -14.15 -3.78 6.25
CA ASP A 140 -13.11 -4.75 6.62
C ASP A 140 -12.98 -5.80 5.52
N CYS A 141 -11.83 -5.77 4.84
CA CYS A 141 -11.44 -6.72 3.82
C CYS A 141 -10.27 -7.55 4.35
N THR A 142 -10.58 -8.46 5.27
CA THR A 142 -9.63 -9.43 5.84
C THR A 142 -10.28 -10.79 6.06
N ASP A 143 -9.45 -11.83 5.99
CA ASP A 143 -9.78 -13.21 6.33
C ASP A 143 -9.19 -13.51 7.72
N PRO A 144 -10.03 -13.84 8.73
CA PRO A 144 -9.56 -14.11 10.08
C PRO A 144 -8.56 -15.27 10.21
N GLN A 145 -8.56 -16.21 9.27
CA GLN A 145 -7.70 -17.39 9.27
C GLN A 145 -6.50 -17.26 8.33
N ALA A 146 -6.66 -16.50 7.23
CA ALA A 146 -5.61 -16.39 6.21
C ALA A 146 -4.81 -15.08 6.26
N THR A 147 -5.35 -14.00 6.83
CA THR A 147 -4.68 -12.68 6.79
C THR A 147 -3.45 -12.64 7.68
N ARG A 148 -2.30 -12.40 7.05
CA ARG A 148 -0.98 -12.28 7.69
C ARG A 148 -0.52 -10.84 7.79
N ILE A 149 -0.91 -9.99 6.83
CA ILE A 149 -0.60 -8.56 6.82
C ILE A 149 -1.92 -7.78 6.81
N LYS A 150 -2.18 -7.04 7.89
CA LYS A 150 -3.41 -6.24 8.06
C LYS A 150 -3.09 -4.76 8.10
N VAL A 151 -3.56 -4.01 7.11
CA VAL A 151 -3.41 -2.55 7.05
C VAL A 151 -4.62 -1.87 7.70
N LYS A 152 -4.41 -1.10 8.75
CA LYS A 152 -5.47 -0.39 9.47
C LYS A 152 -5.40 1.11 9.23
N HIS A 153 -6.56 1.75 9.13
CA HIS A 153 -6.62 3.21 9.21
C HIS A 153 -6.76 3.66 10.66
N GLU A 154 -5.70 4.23 11.22
CA GLU A 154 -5.70 4.75 12.59
C GLU A 154 -4.92 6.07 12.62
N GLN A 155 -5.46 7.09 13.27
CA GLN A 155 -4.81 8.41 13.37
C GLN A 155 -3.63 8.43 14.37
N ARG A 156 -3.27 7.28 14.92
CA ARG A 156 -2.17 7.12 15.87
C ARG A 156 -0.99 6.47 15.16
N VAL A 157 0.21 7.00 15.41
CA VAL A 157 1.48 6.41 14.96
C VAL A 157 1.59 5.04 15.62
N VAL A 158 1.59 3.96 14.83
CA VAL A 158 1.82 2.62 15.37
C VAL A 158 3.30 2.27 15.20
N ILE A 159 3.95 2.17 16.35
CA ILE A 159 5.21 1.45 16.52
C ILE A 159 4.88 -0.04 16.36
N LEU A 160 5.68 -0.76 15.56
CA LEU A 160 5.56 -2.21 15.37
C LEU A 160 5.60 -2.92 16.73
N LYS A 161 4.42 -3.20 17.30
CA LYS A 161 4.24 -4.14 18.40
C LYS A 161 3.51 -5.35 17.86
N GLY A 162 4.01 -6.54 18.19
CA GLY A 162 3.34 -7.81 17.90
C GLY A 162 1.87 -7.72 18.32
N PHE A 163 0.98 -7.77 17.34
CA PHE A 163 -0.44 -7.60 17.55
C PHE A 163 -1.00 -8.93 18.05
N THR A 164 -1.00 -9.10 19.37
CA THR A 164 -1.89 -10.06 20.03
C THR A 164 -3.26 -9.42 20.14
N GLU A 165 -4.34 -10.20 20.01
CA GLU A 165 -5.74 -9.75 19.85
C GLU A 165 -6.30 -8.86 20.99
N THR A 166 -5.49 -8.48 21.97
CA THR A 166 -5.85 -7.52 23.01
C THR A 166 -5.68 -6.07 22.54
N PRO A 167 -6.71 -5.22 22.59
CA PRO A 167 -6.58 -3.79 22.31
C PRO A 167 -5.82 -3.11 23.46
N GLN A 168 -4.49 -3.09 23.40
CA GLN A 168 -3.69 -2.20 24.23
C GLN A 168 -3.47 -0.89 23.50
N VAL A 169 -4.35 0.07 23.80
CA VAL A 169 -4.18 1.48 23.51
C VAL A 169 -2.92 1.96 24.24
N LEU A 170 -1.79 2.04 23.53
CA LEU A 170 -0.62 2.75 24.03
C LEU A 170 -0.83 4.24 23.73
N LEU A 171 -1.42 4.96 24.69
CA LEU A 171 -1.34 6.41 24.74
C LEU A 171 0.11 6.76 25.13
N GLN A 172 0.83 7.42 24.24
CA GLN A 172 1.97 8.24 24.66
C GLN A 172 1.42 9.65 24.86
N ASN A 173 1.53 10.13 26.10
CA ASN A 173 1.27 11.52 26.52
C ASN A 173 2.19 12.49 25.78
#